data_AF-A0A6J3R7P7-F1
#
_entry.id   AF-A0A6J3R7P7-F1
#
_cell.length_a   1.000
_cell.length_b   1.000
_cell.length_c   1.000
_cell.angle_alpha   90.00
_cell.angle_beta   90.00
_cell.angle_gamma   90.00
#
_symmetry.space_group_name_H-M   'P 1'
#
loop_
_entity.id
_entity.type
_entity.pdbx_description
1 polymer ?
#
loop_
_entity_poly.entity_id
_entity_poly.type
_entity_poly.pdbx_seq_one_letter_code
_entity_poly.pdbx_strand_id
1 'polypeptide(L)'
;MTSAEKEKSSTGLCRPPPSPAADPGRAMKVLLLVGLGALFFAYYWDDNFDPASLQGARVLLTGASVGIGEELAYHYARLGSHLVLTAHTEALLQKVNFLSYVQLTSLALQSLTDSKGSLVVVSSLLGRVPTSFSSPYSAAKFALDSFFGSLRRELDVQDVNVAITMCVLGLQDRASAAEGVRGVTRAKAAPGPKAALAVIRGSATRASGVFYPWRFHLLCLLRGWMPQPRAWFIRQELNITTPAAA
;
A
#
# COMPACT_ATOMS: atom_id res chain seq x y z
N MET A 1 26.53 -81.89 48.30
CA MET A 1 26.54 -80.92 49.42
C MET A 1 26.95 -79.59 48.79
N THR A 2 26.25 -78.46 48.84
CA THR A 2 25.03 -77.96 49.50
C THR A 2 24.89 -76.52 49.01
N SER A 3 23.64 -76.05 48.83
CA SER A 3 23.14 -74.65 48.91
C SER A 3 23.82 -73.56 48.07
N ALA A 4 23.15 -72.97 47.08
CA ALA A 4 22.06 -71.98 47.23
C ALA A 4 22.51 -70.69 47.93
N GLU A 5 22.84 -69.66 47.14
CA GLU A 5 22.68 -68.28 47.57
C GLU A 5 22.17 -67.41 46.41
N LYS A 6 21.19 -66.59 46.76
CA LYS A 6 20.17 -66.01 45.90
C LYS A 6 20.47 -64.52 45.81
N GLU A 7 21.11 -64.08 44.73
CA GLU A 7 21.36 -62.64 44.52
C GLU A 7 20.16 -62.00 43.81
N LYS A 8 19.45 -61.14 44.56
CA LYS A 8 18.32 -60.33 44.08
C LYS A 8 18.82 -59.34 43.02
N SER A 9 18.56 -59.62 41.75
CA SER A 9 18.62 -58.61 40.69
C SER A 9 17.38 -57.72 40.78
N SER A 10 17.58 -56.52 41.31
CA SER A 10 16.58 -55.46 41.33
C SER A 10 16.25 -55.05 39.89
N THR A 11 15.05 -55.38 39.43
CA THR A 11 14.47 -54.85 38.20
C THR A 11 14.38 -53.33 38.30
N GLY A 12 15.32 -52.62 37.66
CA GLY A 12 15.25 -51.18 37.47
C GLY A 12 14.04 -50.84 36.62
N LEU A 13 13.00 -50.26 37.23
CA LEU A 13 11.92 -49.61 36.50
C LEU A 13 12.53 -48.46 35.68
N CYS A 14 12.60 -48.63 34.37
CA CYS A 14 12.83 -47.52 33.43
C CYS A 14 11.73 -46.48 33.65
N ARG A 15 12.09 -45.32 34.24
CA ARG A 15 11.19 -44.17 34.26
C ARG A 15 11.03 -43.67 32.81
N PRO A 16 9.80 -43.37 32.35
CA PRO A 16 9.62 -42.77 31.04
C PRO A 16 10.34 -41.41 30.97
N PRO A 17 10.82 -40.99 29.78
CA PRO A 17 11.46 -39.70 29.63
C PRO A 17 10.50 -38.57 30.04
N PRO A 18 10.98 -37.51 30.70
CA PRO A 18 10.12 -36.39 31.08
C PRO A 18 9.47 -35.80 29.82
N SER A 19 8.14 -35.69 29.82
CA SER A 19 7.39 -35.00 28.78
C SER A 19 7.94 -33.58 28.62
N PRO A 20 8.05 -33.03 27.40
CA PRO A 20 8.55 -31.68 27.20
C PRO A 20 7.67 -30.72 28.00
N ALA A 21 8.24 -30.12 29.05
CA ALA A 21 7.55 -29.14 29.87
C ALA A 21 7.08 -28.01 28.94
N ALA A 22 5.77 -27.74 28.94
CA ALA A 22 5.21 -26.63 28.21
C ALA A 22 5.83 -25.34 28.79
N ASP A 23 6.76 -24.73 28.05
CA ASP A 23 7.41 -23.48 28.45
C ASP A 23 6.33 -22.38 28.51
N PRO A 24 5.93 -21.91 29.71
CA PRO A 24 4.91 -20.89 29.84
C PRO A 24 5.33 -19.56 29.18
N GLY A 25 6.64 -19.30 29.08
CA GLY A 25 7.20 -18.16 28.36
C GLY A 25 7.00 -18.26 26.85
N ARG A 26 7.00 -19.47 26.28
CA ARG A 26 6.70 -19.70 24.85
C ARG A 26 5.22 -19.52 24.55
N ALA A 27 4.34 -20.01 25.44
CA ALA A 27 2.89 -19.82 25.31
C ALA A 27 2.49 -18.35 25.40
N MET A 28 3.07 -17.59 26.34
CA MET A 28 2.82 -16.14 26.49
C MET A 28 3.28 -15.35 25.25
N LYS A 29 4.46 -15.66 24.70
CA LYS A 29 4.96 -15.03 23.47
C LYS A 29 4.06 -15.31 22.27
N VAL A 30 3.57 -16.55 22.13
CA VAL A 30 2.64 -16.91 21.05
C VAL A 30 1.32 -16.16 21.20
N LEU A 31 0.77 -16.07 22.42
CA LEU A 31 -0.48 -15.34 22.67
C LEU A 31 -0.34 -13.84 22.36
N LEU A 32 0.78 -13.22 22.75
CA LEU A 32 1.07 -11.82 22.45
C LEU A 32 1.22 -11.57 20.94
N LEU A 33 1.93 -12.44 20.22
CA LEU A 33 2.10 -12.31 18.78
C LEU A 33 0.80 -12.54 18.01
N VAL A 34 -0.03 -13.51 18.45
CA VAL A 34 -1.35 -13.76 17.87
C VAL A 34 -2.30 -12.60 18.19
N GLY A 35 -2.28 -12.07 19.41
CA GLY A 35 -3.08 -10.90 19.80
C GLY A 35 -2.71 -9.64 19.03
N LEU A 36 -1.41 -9.33 18.90
CA LEU A 36 -0.91 -8.24 18.06
C LEU A 36 -1.25 -8.46 16.59
N GLY A 37 -1.14 -9.70 16.10
CA GLY A 37 -1.52 -10.07 14.73
C GLY A 37 -3.01 -9.90 14.47
N ALA A 38 -3.87 -10.30 15.41
CA ALA A 38 -5.32 -10.15 15.32
C ALA A 38 -5.76 -8.68 15.42
N LEU A 39 -5.13 -7.88 16.30
CA LEU A 39 -5.38 -6.44 16.41
C LEU A 39 -4.91 -5.71 15.15
N PHE A 40 -3.74 -6.07 14.63
CA PHE A 40 -3.25 -5.57 13.35
C PHE A 40 -4.20 -5.96 12.21
N PHE A 41 -4.67 -7.20 12.16
CA PHE A 41 -5.61 -7.65 11.16
C PHE A 41 -6.95 -6.90 11.24
N ALA A 42 -7.53 -6.75 12.43
CA ALA A 42 -8.75 -5.99 12.64
C ALA A 42 -8.58 -4.51 12.22
N TYR A 43 -7.47 -3.87 12.61
CA TYR A 43 -7.19 -2.47 12.24
C TYR A 43 -7.02 -2.27 10.72
N TYR A 44 -6.48 -3.25 10.00
CA TYR A 44 -6.27 -3.17 8.54
C TYR A 44 -7.44 -3.69 7.70
N TRP A 45 -8.40 -4.40 8.30
CA TRP A 45 -9.49 -5.07 7.58
C TRP A 45 -10.87 -4.46 7.85
N ASP A 46 -11.01 -3.64 8.89
CA ASP A 46 -12.26 -2.93 9.17
C ASP A 46 -12.42 -1.70 8.27
N ASP A 47 -12.90 -1.94 7.05
CA ASP A 47 -13.26 -0.89 6.11
C ASP A 47 -14.69 -0.41 6.45
N ASN A 48 -14.86 0.71 7.17
CA ASN A 48 -16.16 1.39 7.37
C ASN A 48 -16.73 2.04 6.08
N PHE A 49 -16.52 1.40 4.94
CA PHE A 49 -16.93 1.92 3.64
C PHE A 49 -18.43 1.71 3.42
N ASP A 50 -19.16 2.82 3.37
CA ASP A 50 -20.57 2.84 2.96
C ASP A 50 -20.69 3.30 1.50
N PRO A 51 -21.15 2.45 0.56
CA PRO A 51 -21.40 2.83 -0.83
C PRO A 51 -22.37 4.01 -0.99
N ALA A 52 -23.35 4.16 -0.09
CA ALA A 52 -24.35 5.22 -0.16
C ALA A 52 -23.72 6.61 0.05
N SER A 53 -22.58 6.69 0.74
CA SER A 53 -21.82 7.94 0.92
C SER A 53 -21.34 8.58 -0.39
N LEU A 54 -21.30 7.82 -1.48
CA LEU A 54 -20.86 8.28 -2.80
C LEU A 54 -22.00 8.57 -3.77
N GLN A 55 -23.24 8.26 -3.39
CA GLN A 55 -24.40 8.54 -4.23
C GLN A 55 -24.65 10.05 -4.33
N GLY A 56 -24.73 10.58 -5.55
CA GLY A 56 -24.86 12.02 -5.79
C GLY A 56 -23.59 12.84 -5.53
N ALA A 57 -22.48 12.20 -5.12
CA ALA A 57 -21.21 12.89 -4.93
C ALA A 57 -20.70 13.46 -6.26
N ARG A 58 -20.16 14.68 -6.24
CA ARG A 58 -19.55 15.32 -7.42
C ARG A 58 -18.06 14.98 -7.45
N VAL A 59 -17.62 14.26 -8.48
CA VAL A 59 -16.25 13.76 -8.59
C VAL A 59 -15.62 14.26 -9.88
N LEU A 60 -14.54 15.04 -9.74
CA LEU A 60 -13.65 15.40 -10.84
C LEU A 60 -12.53 14.35 -10.91
N LEU A 61 -12.42 13.66 -12.05
CA LEU A 61 -11.43 12.62 -12.26
C LEU A 61 -10.52 12.97 -13.43
N THR A 62 -9.21 13.01 -13.16
CA THR A 62 -8.19 13.25 -14.19
C THR A 62 -7.53 11.94 -14.63
N GLY A 63 -7.04 11.91 -15.86
CA GLY A 63 -6.45 10.69 -16.45
C GLY A 63 -7.47 9.56 -16.62
N ALA A 64 -8.73 9.89 -16.89
CA ALA A 64 -9.84 8.94 -16.95
C ALA A 64 -9.91 8.13 -18.26
N SER A 65 -9.06 8.42 -19.25
CA SER A 65 -9.09 7.71 -20.55
C SER A 65 -8.64 6.26 -20.45
N VAL A 66 -7.71 5.98 -19.53
CA VAL A 66 -7.07 4.67 -19.39
C VAL A 66 -6.65 4.44 -17.94
N GLY A 67 -6.09 3.27 -17.69
CA GLY A 67 -5.50 2.85 -16.44
C GLY A 67 -6.50 2.75 -15.30
N ILE A 68 -6.00 3.14 -14.14
CA ILE A 68 -6.78 3.20 -12.91
C ILE A 68 -7.86 4.28 -13.02
N GLY A 69 -7.62 5.37 -13.76
CA GLY A 69 -8.60 6.44 -13.96
C GLY A 69 -9.85 5.95 -14.67
N GLU A 70 -9.70 5.13 -15.72
CA GLU A 70 -10.83 4.50 -16.41
C GLU A 70 -11.66 3.60 -15.46
N GLU A 71 -10.99 2.73 -14.70
CA GLU A 71 -11.65 1.86 -13.72
C GLU A 71 -12.37 2.66 -12.63
N LEU A 72 -11.74 3.72 -12.13
CA LEU A 72 -12.35 4.65 -11.16
C LEU A 72 -13.62 5.28 -11.74
N ALA A 73 -13.60 5.72 -13.00
CA ALA A 73 -14.78 6.29 -13.66
C ALA A 73 -15.95 5.29 -13.67
N TYR A 74 -15.70 4.04 -14.07
CA TYR A 74 -16.74 3.01 -14.06
C TYR A 74 -17.28 2.72 -12.66
N HIS A 75 -16.41 2.64 -11.66
CA HIS A 75 -16.84 2.37 -10.29
C HIS A 75 -17.66 3.54 -9.70
N TYR A 76 -17.22 4.79 -9.85
CA TYR A 76 -17.99 5.94 -9.37
C TYR A 76 -19.32 6.09 -10.11
N ALA A 77 -19.36 5.80 -11.42
CA ALA A 77 -20.61 5.79 -12.18
C ALA A 77 -21.61 4.75 -11.63
N ARG A 78 -21.13 3.54 -11.32
CA ARG A 78 -21.95 2.48 -10.70
C ARG A 78 -22.45 2.83 -9.30
N LEU A 79 -21.72 3.69 -8.59
CA LEU A 79 -22.10 4.19 -7.26
C LEU A 79 -23.03 5.41 -7.32
N GLY A 80 -23.40 5.87 -8.52
CA GLY A 80 -24.35 6.97 -8.70
C GLY A 80 -23.75 8.35 -8.46
N SER A 81 -22.44 8.52 -8.61
CA SER A 81 -21.76 9.82 -8.51
C SER A 81 -21.92 10.63 -9.81
N HIS A 82 -21.91 11.96 -9.69
CA HIS A 82 -21.83 12.89 -10.83
C HIS A 82 -20.38 13.11 -11.24
N LEU A 83 -20.04 12.73 -12.46
CA LEU A 83 -18.64 12.69 -12.93
C LEU A 83 -18.31 13.83 -13.89
N VAL A 84 -17.16 14.46 -13.67
CA VAL A 84 -16.45 15.26 -14.68
C VAL A 84 -15.14 14.53 -14.97
N LEU A 85 -14.94 14.08 -16.21
CA LEU A 85 -13.80 13.27 -16.61
C LEU A 85 -12.87 14.10 -17.50
N THR A 86 -11.56 14.06 -17.23
CA THR A 86 -10.53 14.67 -18.08
C THR A 86 -9.44 13.66 -18.42
N ALA A 87 -8.90 13.77 -19.64
CA ALA A 87 -7.82 12.93 -20.11
C ALA A 87 -7.01 13.63 -21.21
N HIS A 88 -5.75 13.23 -21.39
CA HIS A 88 -4.90 13.68 -22.49
C HIS A 88 -4.10 12.49 -23.06
N THR A 89 -3.84 12.48 -24.36
CA THR A 89 -3.33 11.29 -25.09
C THR A 89 -1.87 11.40 -25.57
N GLU A 90 -1.17 12.52 -25.38
CA GLU A 90 0.20 12.71 -25.92
C GLU A 90 1.35 12.95 -24.90
N ALA A 91 2.56 12.65 -25.38
CA ALA A 91 3.79 12.16 -24.73
C ALA A 91 4.59 13.10 -23.80
N LEU A 92 4.01 14.16 -23.23
CA LEU A 92 4.75 15.14 -22.40
C LEU A 92 4.68 14.85 -20.88
N LEU A 93 4.68 13.57 -20.50
CA LEU A 93 4.33 13.13 -19.14
C LEU A 93 5.40 13.36 -18.05
N GLN A 94 6.59 13.89 -18.33
CA GLN A 94 7.60 14.09 -17.27
C GLN A 94 7.54 15.46 -16.59
N LYS A 95 7.20 16.54 -17.31
CA LYS A 95 7.10 17.89 -16.73
C LYS A 95 5.75 18.16 -16.04
N VAL A 96 4.72 17.35 -16.33
CA VAL A 96 3.33 17.63 -15.92
C VAL A 96 2.93 16.97 -14.60
N ASN A 97 3.65 15.96 -14.10
CA ASN A 97 3.16 15.08 -13.03
C ASN A 97 3.01 15.71 -11.63
N PHE A 98 3.70 16.82 -11.33
CA PHE A 98 3.63 17.46 -10.01
C PHE A 98 2.91 18.82 -10.06
N LEU A 99 3.34 19.72 -10.94
CA LEU A 99 2.79 21.09 -10.99
C LEU A 99 1.30 21.12 -11.33
N SER A 100 0.82 20.20 -12.18
CA SER A 100 -0.62 20.10 -12.48
C SER A 100 -1.45 19.75 -11.24
N TYR A 101 -0.94 18.88 -10.36
CA TYR A 101 -1.62 18.52 -9.12
C TYR A 101 -1.72 19.72 -8.19
N VAL A 102 -0.64 20.49 -8.07
CA VAL A 102 -0.60 21.71 -7.25
C VAL A 102 -1.59 22.74 -7.79
N GLN A 103 -1.59 23.00 -9.10
CA GLN A 103 -2.49 23.97 -9.74
C GLN A 103 -3.96 23.57 -9.60
N LEU A 104 -4.29 22.32 -9.91
CA LEU A 104 -5.66 21.81 -9.77
C LEU A 104 -6.13 21.86 -8.32
N THR A 105 -5.25 21.54 -7.37
CA THR A 105 -5.57 21.64 -5.94
C THR A 105 -5.84 23.08 -5.55
N SER A 106 -4.98 24.02 -5.96
CA SER A 106 -5.17 25.45 -5.66
C SER A 106 -6.51 25.98 -6.17
N LEU A 107 -6.94 25.54 -7.36
CA LEU A 107 -8.22 25.94 -7.95
C LEU A 107 -9.42 25.24 -7.27
N ALA A 108 -9.26 23.97 -6.90
CA ALA A 108 -10.32 23.19 -6.27
C ALA A 108 -10.46 23.42 -4.76
N LEU A 109 -9.45 24.00 -4.10
CA LEU A 109 -9.37 24.08 -2.64
C LEU A 109 -10.59 24.78 -2.04
N GLN A 110 -11.04 25.88 -2.63
CA GLN A 110 -12.22 26.60 -2.13
C GLN A 110 -13.47 25.70 -2.16
N SER A 111 -13.74 25.05 -3.31
CA SER A 111 -14.88 24.15 -3.44
C SER A 111 -14.79 22.93 -2.53
N LEU A 112 -13.58 22.42 -2.29
CA LEU A 112 -13.33 21.32 -1.36
C LEU A 112 -13.59 21.75 0.09
N THR A 113 -13.16 22.95 0.48
CA THR A 113 -13.40 23.52 1.80
C THR A 113 -14.89 23.71 2.05
N ASP A 114 -15.61 24.33 1.11
CA ASP A 114 -17.06 24.59 1.22
C ASP A 114 -17.86 23.29 1.33
N SER A 115 -17.44 22.24 0.60
CA SER A 115 -18.09 20.93 0.62
C SER A 115 -17.58 19.97 1.70
N LYS A 116 -16.54 20.35 2.47
CA LYS A 116 -15.79 19.45 3.36
C LYS A 116 -15.33 18.17 2.65
N GLY A 117 -14.96 18.31 1.38
CA GLY A 117 -14.69 17.23 0.45
C GLY A 117 -13.39 16.47 0.71
N SER A 118 -13.03 15.64 -0.27
CA SER A 118 -11.82 14.82 -0.24
C SER A 118 -10.98 15.06 -1.50
N LEU A 119 -9.67 15.20 -1.31
CA LEU A 119 -8.66 15.24 -2.37
C LEU A 119 -7.91 13.91 -2.39
N VAL A 120 -7.96 13.21 -3.52
CA VAL A 120 -7.33 11.90 -3.70
C VAL A 120 -6.15 12.03 -4.63
N VAL A 121 -4.96 11.71 -4.12
CA VAL A 121 -3.70 11.86 -4.87
C VAL A 121 -3.15 10.48 -5.21
N VAL A 122 -3.17 10.13 -6.49
CA VAL A 122 -2.64 8.85 -6.97
C VAL A 122 -1.12 8.91 -7.16
N SER A 123 -0.41 8.24 -6.27
CA SER A 123 1.03 8.07 -6.26
C SER A 123 1.43 6.62 -6.57
N SER A 124 2.70 6.31 -6.37
CA SER A 124 3.31 5.02 -6.66
C SER A 124 4.25 4.62 -5.53
N LEU A 125 4.56 3.32 -5.43
CA LEU A 125 5.64 2.84 -4.57
C LEU A 125 6.95 3.62 -4.79
N LEU A 126 7.21 4.02 -6.04
CA LEU A 126 8.35 4.82 -6.46
C LEU A 126 8.37 6.26 -5.90
N GLY A 127 7.27 6.73 -5.30
CA GLY A 127 7.20 7.98 -4.54
C GLY A 127 7.52 7.84 -3.06
N ARG A 128 7.81 6.61 -2.59
CA ARG A 128 8.17 6.31 -1.20
C ARG A 128 9.49 5.57 -1.08
N VAL A 129 9.86 4.84 -2.13
CA VAL A 129 11.11 4.09 -2.22
C VAL A 129 11.79 4.43 -3.54
N PRO A 130 13.07 4.85 -3.52
CA PRO A 130 13.81 5.10 -4.75
C PRO A 130 14.09 3.77 -5.47
N THR A 131 13.90 3.75 -6.79
CA THR A 131 14.24 2.60 -7.64
C THR A 131 15.10 3.06 -8.82
N SER A 132 15.92 2.17 -9.35
CA SER A 132 16.79 2.46 -10.49
C SER A 132 15.98 2.69 -11.77
N PHE A 133 16.56 3.45 -12.71
CA PHE A 133 16.03 3.69 -14.07
C PHE A 133 14.70 4.45 -14.15
N SER A 134 14.24 5.06 -13.05
CA SER A 134 12.99 5.83 -12.99
C SER A 134 13.14 7.17 -12.26
N SER A 135 14.36 7.74 -12.21
CA SER A 135 14.70 8.90 -11.36
C SER A 135 13.77 10.11 -11.51
N PRO A 136 13.42 10.60 -12.72
CA PRO A 136 12.52 11.75 -12.87
C PRO A 136 11.10 11.46 -12.38
N TYR A 137 10.60 10.25 -12.66
CA TYR A 137 9.29 9.81 -12.21
C TYR A 137 9.23 9.65 -10.70
N SER A 138 10.25 9.02 -10.10
CA SER A 138 10.38 8.90 -8.66
C SER A 138 10.44 10.27 -8.00
N ALA A 139 11.26 11.20 -8.49
CA ALA A 139 11.35 12.56 -7.96
C ALA A 139 9.98 13.26 -7.94
N ALA A 140 9.23 13.20 -9.04
CA ALA A 140 7.89 13.78 -9.09
C ALA A 140 6.91 13.11 -8.10
N LYS A 141 6.93 11.78 -7.96
CA LYS A 141 6.04 11.06 -7.03
C LYS A 141 6.43 11.26 -5.56
N PHE A 142 7.71 11.48 -5.25
CA PHE A 142 8.17 11.90 -3.92
C PHE A 142 7.73 13.34 -3.61
N ALA A 143 7.78 14.24 -4.60
CA ALA A 143 7.32 15.62 -4.43
C ALA A 143 5.84 15.69 -4.05
N LEU A 144 4.98 14.84 -4.64
CA LEU A 144 3.58 14.71 -4.24
C LEU A 144 3.44 14.37 -2.75
N ASP A 145 4.21 13.38 -2.27
CA ASP A 145 4.12 12.95 -0.88
C ASP A 145 4.47 14.07 0.11
N SER A 146 5.56 14.79 -0.16
CA SER A 146 5.99 15.90 0.67
C SER A 146 5.00 17.07 0.61
N PHE A 147 4.57 17.47 -0.59
CA PHE A 147 3.69 18.62 -0.78
C PHE A 147 2.31 18.38 -0.15
N PHE A 148 1.65 17.28 -0.48
CA PHE A 148 0.33 16.96 0.07
C PHE A 148 0.40 16.52 1.54
N GLY A 149 1.56 16.03 1.99
CA GLY A 149 1.89 15.86 3.40
C GLY A 149 1.85 17.18 4.16
N SER A 150 2.54 18.20 3.65
CA SER A 150 2.56 19.56 4.21
C SER A 150 1.18 20.20 4.18
N LEU A 151 0.52 20.20 3.01
CA LEU A 151 -0.80 20.80 2.85
C LEU A 151 -1.82 20.21 3.83
N ARG A 152 -1.80 18.88 4.06
CA ARG A 152 -2.68 18.26 5.05
C ARG A 152 -2.44 18.82 6.45
N ARG A 153 -1.19 19.04 6.84
CA ARG A 153 -0.84 19.62 8.15
C ARG A 153 -1.26 21.08 8.24
N GLU A 154 -1.10 21.85 7.17
CA GLU A 154 -1.54 23.24 7.09
C GLU A 154 -3.06 23.34 7.29
N LEU A 155 -3.84 22.51 6.60
CA LEU A 155 -5.30 22.46 6.73
C LEU A 155 -5.75 22.03 8.14
N ASP A 156 -5.03 21.08 8.74
CA ASP A 156 -5.27 20.63 10.13
C ASP A 156 -5.03 21.75 11.15
N VAL A 157 -3.95 22.52 11.00
CA VAL A 157 -3.65 23.68 11.86
C VAL A 157 -4.68 24.80 11.67
N GLN A 158 -5.25 24.94 10.47
CA GLN A 158 -6.27 25.92 10.14
C GLN A 158 -7.70 25.46 10.48
N ASP A 159 -7.87 24.26 11.03
CA ASP A 159 -9.18 23.63 11.30
C ASP A 159 -10.08 23.53 10.05
N VAL A 160 -9.47 23.28 8.88
CA VAL A 160 -10.16 23.10 7.60
C VAL A 160 -10.43 21.62 7.33
N ASN A 161 -11.71 21.25 7.26
CA ASN A 161 -12.12 19.85 7.11
C ASN A 161 -12.08 19.34 5.65
N VAL A 162 -10.90 19.32 5.05
CA VAL A 162 -10.64 18.70 3.74
C VAL A 162 -9.74 17.47 3.93
N ALA A 163 -10.21 16.31 3.53
CA ALA A 163 -9.41 15.09 3.61
C ALA A 163 -8.44 15.01 2.44
N ILE A 164 -7.18 14.64 2.72
CA ILE A 164 -6.18 14.36 1.69
C ILE A 164 -5.75 12.90 1.81
N THR A 165 -6.04 12.10 0.78
CA THR A 165 -5.74 10.67 0.72
C THR A 165 -4.62 10.39 -0.27
N MET A 166 -3.47 9.91 0.23
CA MET A 166 -2.34 9.51 -0.61
C MET A 166 -2.45 8.03 -1.03
N CYS A 167 -2.63 7.75 -2.32
CA CYS A 167 -2.75 6.39 -2.82
C CYS A 167 -1.40 5.90 -3.38
N VAL A 168 -0.73 5.00 -2.68
CA VAL A 168 0.53 4.38 -3.10
C VAL A 168 0.23 3.06 -3.80
N LEU A 169 0.28 3.09 -5.13
CA LEU A 169 -0.12 1.96 -5.97
C LEU A 169 1.10 1.26 -6.60
N GLY A 170 0.97 -0.05 -6.77
CA GLY A 170 1.93 -0.89 -7.47
C GLY A 170 1.86 -0.80 -8.98
N LEU A 171 2.72 -1.61 -9.62
CA LEU A 171 2.63 -1.87 -11.05
C LEU A 171 1.23 -2.42 -11.38
N GLN A 172 0.60 -1.87 -12.42
CA GLN A 172 -0.72 -2.29 -12.87
C GLN A 172 -0.65 -3.18 -14.09
N ASP A 173 -1.60 -4.12 -14.17
CA ASP A 173 -1.71 -5.11 -15.24
C ASP A 173 -2.29 -4.46 -16.50
N ARG A 174 -1.44 -3.77 -17.26
CA ARG A 174 -1.78 -3.13 -18.54
C ARG A 174 -0.70 -3.47 -19.54
N ALA A 175 -1.08 -3.67 -20.80
CA ALA A 175 -0.14 -3.88 -21.90
C ALA A 175 0.96 -2.81 -21.92
N SER A 176 0.61 -1.53 -21.99
CA SER A 176 1.60 -0.42 -22.03
C SER A 176 2.44 -0.29 -20.76
N ALA A 177 1.85 -0.46 -19.56
CA ALA A 177 2.60 -0.34 -18.31
C ALA A 177 3.54 -1.55 -18.06
N ALA A 178 3.10 -2.76 -18.43
CA ALA A 178 3.89 -3.97 -18.36
C ALA A 178 4.96 -4.01 -19.47
N GLU A 179 4.68 -3.45 -20.64
CA GLU A 179 5.58 -3.35 -21.78
C GLU A 179 6.69 -2.32 -21.54
N GLY A 180 6.38 -1.16 -20.97
CA GLY A 180 7.37 -0.13 -20.60
C GLY A 180 8.34 -0.54 -19.48
N VAL A 181 8.02 -1.59 -18.71
CA VAL A 181 8.91 -2.18 -17.70
C VAL A 181 9.34 -3.61 -18.06
N ARG A 182 8.98 -4.08 -19.26
CA ARG A 182 9.30 -5.43 -19.74
C ARG A 182 10.80 -5.56 -19.88
N GLY A 183 11.40 -6.44 -19.09
CA GLY A 183 12.85 -6.60 -19.05
C GLY A 183 13.59 -5.67 -18.09
N VAL A 184 12.92 -4.74 -17.41
CA VAL A 184 13.53 -3.91 -16.34
C VAL A 184 13.18 -4.45 -14.96
N THR A 185 11.95 -4.92 -14.76
CA THR A 185 11.41 -5.29 -13.44
C THR A 185 10.71 -6.65 -13.46
N ARG A 186 10.86 -7.44 -12.37
CA ARG A 186 10.22 -8.75 -12.11
C ARG A 186 8.93 -8.65 -11.29
N ALA A 187 8.58 -7.46 -10.83
CA ALA A 187 7.41 -7.22 -10.00
C ALA A 187 6.11 -7.66 -10.70
N LYS A 188 5.29 -8.41 -9.98
CA LYS A 188 3.97 -8.83 -10.46
C LYS A 188 3.02 -7.64 -10.53
N ALA A 189 2.36 -7.50 -11.67
CA ALA A 189 1.32 -6.50 -11.88
C ALA A 189 0.07 -6.83 -11.05
N ALA A 190 -0.55 -5.80 -10.49
CA ALA A 190 -1.77 -5.91 -9.72
C ALA A 190 -3.00 -5.63 -10.61
N PRO A 191 -4.16 -6.24 -10.34
CA PRO A 191 -5.37 -6.00 -11.12
C PRO A 191 -5.92 -4.58 -10.93
N GLY A 192 -6.15 -3.87 -12.05
CA GLY A 192 -6.66 -2.50 -12.07
C GLY A 192 -7.98 -2.26 -11.32
N PRO A 193 -9.04 -3.08 -11.53
CA PRO A 193 -10.32 -2.88 -10.85
C PRO A 193 -10.23 -2.96 -9.32
N LYS A 194 -9.39 -3.87 -8.79
CA LYS A 194 -9.18 -3.98 -7.34
C LYS A 194 -8.38 -2.81 -6.79
N ALA A 195 -7.42 -2.29 -7.54
CA ALA A 195 -6.70 -1.09 -7.18
C ALA A 195 -7.62 0.14 -7.13
N ALA A 196 -8.50 0.30 -8.13
CA ALA A 196 -9.49 1.37 -8.17
C ALA A 196 -10.46 1.30 -6.97
N LEU A 197 -10.96 0.10 -6.65
CA LEU A 197 -11.83 -0.08 -5.47
C LEU A 197 -11.11 0.31 -4.17
N ALA A 198 -9.84 -0.05 -3.99
CA ALA A 198 -9.07 0.34 -2.81
C ALA A 198 -8.93 1.87 -2.68
N VAL A 199 -8.70 2.56 -3.80
CA VAL A 199 -8.66 4.03 -3.85
C VAL A 199 -10.01 4.63 -3.45
N ILE A 200 -11.11 4.12 -4.01
CA ILE A 200 -12.47 4.59 -3.70
C ILE A 200 -12.77 4.42 -2.22
N ARG A 201 -12.52 3.22 -1.67
CA ARG A 201 -12.75 2.93 -0.25
C ARG A 201 -11.97 3.89 0.65
N GLY A 202 -10.67 4.03 0.42
CA GLY A 202 -9.84 4.94 1.22
C GLY A 202 -10.23 6.41 1.07
N SER A 203 -10.72 6.82 -0.11
CA SER A 203 -11.20 8.19 -0.32
C SER A 203 -12.50 8.46 0.44
N ALA A 204 -13.43 7.51 0.45
CA ALA A 204 -14.73 7.62 1.10
C ALA A 204 -14.60 7.56 2.62
N THR A 205 -13.70 6.72 3.13
CA THR A 205 -13.37 6.65 4.57
C THR A 205 -12.43 7.78 5.03
N ARG A 206 -12.06 8.71 4.13
CA ARG A 206 -11.15 9.84 4.41
C ARG A 206 -9.80 9.39 4.99
N ALA A 207 -9.33 8.20 4.60
CA ALA A 207 -8.05 7.66 5.03
C ALA A 207 -6.90 8.55 4.57
N SER A 208 -5.87 8.72 5.40
CA SER A 208 -4.70 9.55 5.04
C SER A 208 -3.82 8.87 3.97
N GLY A 209 -3.86 7.55 3.88
CA GLY A 209 -3.11 6.79 2.88
C GLY A 209 -3.74 5.44 2.53
N VAL A 210 -3.61 5.07 1.26
CA VAL A 210 -4.05 3.78 0.70
C VAL A 210 -2.84 3.10 0.07
N PHE A 211 -2.60 1.84 0.40
CA PHE A 211 -1.46 1.08 -0.12
C PHE A 211 -1.97 -0.17 -0.82
N TYR A 212 -1.74 -0.25 -2.13
CA TYR A 212 -2.18 -1.40 -2.91
C TYR A 212 -1.06 -1.97 -3.78
N PRO A 213 -0.69 -3.25 -3.59
CA PRO A 213 -1.18 -4.17 -2.55
C PRO A 213 -0.71 -3.79 -1.13
N TRP A 214 -1.43 -4.23 -0.10
CA TRP A 214 -1.20 -3.86 1.31
C TRP A 214 0.24 -4.07 1.79
N ARG A 215 0.95 -5.07 1.27
CA ARG A 215 2.36 -5.37 1.59
C ARG A 215 3.31 -4.19 1.38
N PHE A 216 2.95 -3.23 0.51
CA PHE A 216 3.73 -2.01 0.33
C PHE A 216 3.69 -1.08 1.53
N HIS A 217 2.63 -1.13 2.32
CA HIS A 217 2.57 -0.37 3.56
C HIS A 217 3.71 -0.79 4.51
N LEU A 218 3.87 -2.10 4.70
CA LEU A 218 4.95 -2.66 5.52
C LEU A 218 6.33 -2.28 4.97
N LEU A 219 6.53 -2.37 3.64
CA LEU A 219 7.78 -1.95 2.99
C LEU A 219 8.10 -0.46 3.24
N CYS A 220 7.07 0.40 3.19
CA CYS A 220 7.23 1.83 3.44
C CYS A 220 7.54 2.15 4.90
N LEU A 221 6.96 1.42 5.86
CA LEU A 221 7.23 1.60 7.29
C LEU A 221 8.67 1.18 7.65
N LEU A 222 9.15 0.07 7.09
CA LEU A 222 10.49 -0.46 7.35
C LEU A 222 11.61 0.37 6.69
N ARG A 223 11.27 1.42 5.93
CA ARG A 223 12.20 2.30 5.21
C ARG A 223 13.29 2.91 6.10
N GLY A 224 12.94 3.28 7.33
CA GLY A 224 13.86 3.94 8.27
C GLY A 224 14.80 2.99 9.02
N TRP A 225 14.45 1.70 9.11
CA TRP A 225 15.10 0.77 10.03
C TRP A 225 16.11 -0.17 9.33
N MET A 226 16.00 -0.38 8.01
CA MET A 226 16.82 -1.37 7.29
C MET A 226 17.27 -0.89 5.90
N PRO A 227 18.32 -0.04 5.80
CA PRO A 227 18.78 0.48 4.52
C PRO A 227 19.45 -0.57 3.61
N GLN A 228 20.23 -1.50 4.18
CA GLN A 228 21.02 -2.49 3.44
C GLN A 228 20.16 -3.65 2.85
N PRO A 229 19.27 -4.31 3.63
CA PRO A 229 18.41 -5.37 3.09
C PRO A 229 17.49 -4.87 1.96
N ARG A 230 17.04 -3.62 2.06
CA ARG A 230 16.20 -2.97 1.05
C ARG A 230 16.90 -2.85 -0.31
N ALA A 231 18.16 -2.44 -0.33
CA ALA A 231 18.93 -2.36 -1.58
C ALA A 231 19.06 -3.74 -2.24
N TRP A 232 19.23 -4.79 -1.42
CA TRP A 232 19.23 -6.16 -1.90
C TRP A 232 17.86 -6.59 -2.48
N PHE A 233 16.75 -6.32 -1.80
CA PHE A 233 15.40 -6.62 -2.32
C PHE A 233 15.06 -5.89 -3.61
N ILE A 234 15.39 -4.59 -3.71
CA ILE A 234 15.18 -3.81 -4.94
C ILE A 234 16.01 -4.38 -6.08
N ARG A 235 17.24 -4.84 -5.81
CA ARG A 235 18.09 -5.48 -6.83
C ARG A 235 17.52 -6.81 -7.32
N GLN A 236 16.88 -7.61 -6.46
CA GLN A 236 16.23 -8.86 -6.85
C GLN A 236 15.01 -8.62 -7.74
N GLU A 237 14.34 -7.49 -7.59
CA GLU A 237 13.20 -7.08 -8.40
C GLU A 237 13.61 -6.53 -9.78
N LEU A 238 14.88 -6.21 -10.02
CA LEU A 238 15.38 -5.73 -11.32
C LEU A 238 15.90 -6.88 -12.19
N ASN A 239 15.60 -6.84 -13.49
CA ASN A 239 16.12 -7.80 -14.46
C ASN A 239 17.36 -7.21 -15.15
N ILE A 240 18.54 -7.42 -14.56
CA ILE A 240 19.81 -6.76 -14.96
C ILE A 240 20.38 -7.30 -16.30
N THR A 241 19.68 -8.21 -16.98
CA THR A 241 20.12 -8.81 -18.25
C THR A 241 19.82 -7.95 -19.48
N THR A 242 19.02 -6.89 -19.34
CA THR A 242 18.65 -6.02 -20.46
C THR A 242 19.52 -4.76 -20.41
N PRO A 243 20.29 -4.43 -21.46
CA PRO A 243 21.09 -3.21 -21.47
C PRO A 243 20.16 -2.00 -21.33
N ALA A 244 20.54 -1.05 -20.47
CA ALA A 244 19.79 0.19 -20.29
C ALA A 244 19.69 0.90 -21.65
N ALA A 245 18.48 1.11 -22.14
CA ALA A 245 18.27 2.00 -23.28
C ALA A 245 18.66 3.41 -22.83
N ALA A 246 19.70 3.96 -23.48
CA ALA A 246 20.24 5.30 -23.25
C ALA A 246 19.24 6.39 -23.66
#